data_AF-A0A5E4K218-F1
#
_entry.id   AF-A0A5E4K218-F1
#
_cell.length_a   1.000
_cell.length_b   1.000
_cell.length_c   1.000
_cell.angle_alpha   90.00
_cell.angle_beta   90.00
_cell.angle_gamma   90.00
#
_symmetry.space_group_name_H-M   'P 1'
#
loop_
_entity.id
_entity.type
_entity.pdbx_description
1 polymer ?
#
loop_
_entity_poly.entity_id
_entity_poly.type
_entity_poly.pdbx_seq_one_letter_code
_entity_poly.pdbx_strand_id
1 'polypeptide(L)'
;MALEKALSMEQVKSKLKNLREIMPEQPEIIYDFASYLADRISDELVPEGFYTISQLVLYDLKNGISTFSDVPIPNKLTGYSIPIYASLSPHITSIAEAVCPPEFAKGVKRMDKAVQDYIKKNPKWCRS
;
A
#
# COMPACT_ATOMS: atom_id res chain seq x y z
N MET A 1 -15.74 18.85 -4.70
CA MET A 1 -15.10 17.52 -4.59
C MET A 1 -16.16 16.55 -4.10
N ALA A 2 -16.44 15.48 -4.83
CA ALA A 2 -17.32 14.43 -4.32
C ALA A 2 -16.60 13.75 -3.15
N LEU A 3 -17.24 13.68 -1.99
CA LEU A 3 -16.70 12.95 -0.85
C LEU A 3 -16.73 11.47 -1.24
N GLU A 4 -15.57 10.86 -1.50
CA GLU A 4 -15.52 9.44 -1.82
C GLU A 4 -15.98 8.64 -0.61
N LYS A 5 -16.89 7.69 -0.84
CA LYS A 5 -17.54 6.95 0.25
C LYS A 5 -16.56 5.94 0.83
N ALA A 6 -16.50 5.88 2.16
CA ALA A 6 -15.75 4.84 2.84
C ALA A 6 -16.29 3.45 2.49
N LEU A 7 -15.37 2.53 2.25
CA LEU A 7 -15.63 1.12 1.98
C LEU A 7 -15.24 0.33 3.24
N SER A 8 -16.08 -0.64 3.63
CA SER A 8 -15.68 -1.64 4.63
C SER A 8 -14.55 -2.50 4.08
N MET A 9 -13.48 -2.63 4.86
CA MET A 9 -12.27 -3.33 4.48
C MET A 9 -12.31 -4.82 4.82
N GLU A 10 -13.38 -5.37 5.39
CA GLU A 10 -13.44 -6.79 5.80
C GLU A 10 -13.13 -7.74 4.63
N GLN A 11 -13.82 -7.58 3.51
CA GLN A 11 -13.58 -8.37 2.30
C GLN A 11 -12.21 -8.07 1.69
N VAL A 12 -11.75 -6.82 1.77
CA VAL A 12 -10.44 -6.39 1.26
C VAL A 12 -9.32 -7.06 2.04
N LYS A 13 -9.39 -7.08 3.38
CA LYS A 13 -8.45 -7.77 4.27
C LYS A 13 -8.36 -9.25 3.94
N SER A 14 -9.51 -9.91 3.73
CA SER A 14 -9.55 -11.33 3.34
C SER A 14 -8.86 -11.56 1.99
N LYS A 15 -9.16 -10.75 0.98
CA LYS A 15 -8.52 -10.85 -0.34
C LYS A 15 -7.02 -10.55 -0.31
N LEU A 16 -6.58 -9.59 0.51
CA LEU A 16 -5.16 -9.28 0.70
C LEU A 16 -4.39 -10.47 1.30
N LYS A 17 -4.97 -11.16 2.30
CA LYS A 17 -4.37 -12.37 2.88
C LYS A 17 -4.29 -13.53 1.89
N ASN A 18 -5.22 -13.59 0.94
CA ASN A 18 -5.31 -14.62 -0.08
C ASN A 18 -4.88 -14.11 -1.47
N LEU A 19 -4.03 -13.08 -1.53
CA LEU A 19 -3.70 -12.41 -2.80
C LEU A 19 -3.14 -13.37 -3.85
N ARG A 20 -2.43 -14.42 -3.44
CA ARG A 20 -1.86 -15.46 -4.32
C ARG A 20 -2.89 -16.13 -5.21
N GLU A 21 -4.13 -16.27 -4.74
CA GLU A 21 -5.22 -16.89 -5.50
C GLU A 21 -5.78 -15.96 -6.58
N ILE A 22 -5.71 -14.64 -6.34
CA ILE A 22 -6.35 -13.61 -7.17
C ILE A 22 -5.34 -13.01 -8.17
N MET A 23 -4.09 -12.87 -7.74
CA MET A 23 -2.97 -12.40 -8.54
C MET A 23 -1.85 -13.43 -8.47
N PRO A 24 -1.94 -14.55 -9.21
CA PRO A 24 -0.87 -15.54 -9.24
C PRO A 24 0.40 -14.96 -9.89
N GLU A 25 1.51 -15.69 -9.74
CA GLU A 25 2.81 -15.39 -10.38
C GLU A 25 3.49 -14.08 -9.96
N GLN A 26 3.02 -13.44 -8.90
CA GLN A 26 3.74 -12.33 -8.29
C GLN A 26 4.95 -12.83 -7.47
N PRO A 27 6.02 -12.03 -7.35
CA PRO A 27 7.10 -12.27 -6.41
C PRO A 27 6.61 -12.45 -4.97
N GLU A 28 7.24 -13.34 -4.21
CA GLU A 28 6.84 -13.69 -2.83
C GLU A 28 6.68 -12.46 -1.92
N ILE A 29 7.56 -11.47 -2.10
CA ILE A 29 7.55 -10.24 -1.34
C ILE A 29 6.24 -9.43 -1.50
N ILE A 30 5.55 -9.56 -2.64
CA ILE A 30 4.27 -8.89 -2.88
C ILE A 30 3.17 -9.55 -2.04
N TYR A 31 3.17 -10.88 -1.94
CA TYR A 31 2.21 -11.60 -1.08
C TYR A 31 2.46 -11.31 0.39
N ASP A 32 3.72 -11.30 0.81
CA ASP A 32 4.11 -10.94 2.17
C ASP A 32 3.66 -9.51 2.51
N PHE A 33 3.88 -8.57 1.59
CA PHE A 33 3.47 -7.18 1.76
C PHE A 33 1.95 -7.07 1.86
N ALA A 34 1.19 -7.74 0.98
CA ALA A 34 -0.26 -7.72 1.01
C ALA A 34 -0.83 -8.32 2.30
N SER A 35 -0.27 -9.44 2.76
CA SER A 35 -0.67 -10.05 4.03
C SER A 35 -0.40 -9.11 5.20
N TYR A 36 0.77 -8.47 5.24
CA TYR A 36 1.10 -7.52 6.30
C TYR A 36 0.22 -6.26 6.25
N LEU A 37 -0.09 -5.76 5.05
CA LEU A 37 -1.00 -4.63 4.86
C LEU A 37 -2.41 -4.96 5.38
N ALA A 38 -2.90 -6.19 5.19
CA ALA A 38 -4.22 -6.61 5.66
C ALA A 38 -4.40 -6.45 7.18
N ASP A 39 -3.32 -6.67 7.95
CA ASP A 39 -3.34 -6.53 9.41
C ASP A 39 -3.19 -5.07 9.87
N ARG A 40 -2.88 -4.14 8.96
CA ARG A 40 -2.61 -2.72 9.26
C ARG A 40 -3.71 -1.77 8.80
N ILE A 41 -4.50 -2.14 7.81
CA ILE A 41 -5.59 -1.29 7.33
C ILE A 41 -6.75 -1.23 8.34
N SER A 42 -7.33 -0.05 8.50
CA SER A 42 -8.54 0.17 9.31
C SER A 42 -9.75 -0.59 8.75
N ASP A 43 -10.81 -0.72 9.54
CA ASP A 43 -12.03 -1.43 9.11
C ASP A 43 -12.83 -0.67 8.06
N GLU A 44 -12.68 0.65 7.97
CA GLU A 44 -13.28 1.48 6.94
C GLU A 44 -12.25 2.45 6.38
N LEU A 45 -12.16 2.53 5.05
CA LEU A 45 -11.24 3.45 4.37
C LEU A 45 -11.89 4.06 3.14
N VAL A 46 -11.51 5.29 2.83
CA VAL A 46 -11.67 5.91 1.51
C VAL A 46 -10.44 5.58 0.64
N PRO A 47 -10.49 5.75 -0.70
CA PRO A 47 -9.35 5.42 -1.57
C PRO A 47 -8.05 6.13 -1.21
N GLU A 48 -8.10 7.42 -0.85
CA GLU A 48 -6.89 8.14 -0.41
C GLU A 48 -6.34 7.57 0.90
N GLY A 49 -7.22 7.10 1.80
CA GLY A 49 -6.83 6.45 3.04
C GLY A 49 -6.09 5.14 2.79
N PHE A 50 -6.62 4.31 1.87
CA PHE A 50 -5.97 3.06 1.46
C PHE A 50 -4.58 3.29 0.83
N TYR A 51 -4.47 4.26 -0.07
CA TYR A 51 -3.18 4.59 -0.67
C TYR A 51 -2.18 5.08 0.39
N THR A 52 -2.62 6.02 1.25
CA THR A 52 -1.79 6.60 2.30
C THR A 52 -1.28 5.54 3.28
N ILE A 53 -2.16 4.68 3.80
CA ILE A 53 -1.74 3.64 4.74
C ILE A 53 -0.80 2.62 4.09
N SER A 54 -1.01 2.30 2.80
CA SER A 54 -0.09 1.41 2.06
C SER A 54 1.31 2.00 1.94
N GLN A 55 1.41 3.30 1.67
CA GLN A 55 2.70 4.02 1.62
C GLN A 55 3.35 4.12 3.01
N LEU A 56 2.57 4.37 4.06
CA LEU A 56 3.07 4.37 5.44
C LEU A 56 3.61 3.00 5.85
N VAL A 57 2.92 1.92 5.47
CA VAL A 57 3.40 0.55 5.72
C VAL A 57 4.73 0.29 5.01
N LEU A 58 4.90 0.74 3.76
CA LEU A 58 6.20 0.65 3.06
C LEU A 58 7.29 1.45 3.77
N TYR A 59 6.99 2.65 4.25
CA TYR A 59 7.91 3.48 5.00
C TYR A 59 8.34 2.81 6.32
N ASP A 60 7.37 2.31 7.09
CA ASP A 60 7.57 1.56 8.32
C ASP A 60 8.48 0.33 8.08
N LEU A 61 8.21 -0.45 7.03
CA LEU A 61 9.02 -1.61 6.67
C LEU A 61 10.45 -1.23 6.27
N LYS A 62 10.61 -0.13 5.52
CA LYS A 62 11.92 0.40 5.12
C LYS A 62 12.77 0.80 6.32
N ASN A 63 12.15 1.42 7.34
CA ASN A 63 12.86 1.87 8.54
C ASN A 63 12.94 0.80 9.63
N GLY A 64 12.18 -0.29 9.51
CA GLY A 64 12.13 -1.37 10.49
C GLY A 64 11.43 -1.00 11.81
N ILE A 65 10.82 0.19 11.90
CA ILE A 65 10.17 0.74 13.09
C ILE A 65 8.78 1.21 12.68
N SER A 66 7.78 0.93 13.51
CA SER A 66 6.42 1.40 13.21
C SER A 66 6.21 2.84 13.61
N THR A 67 5.81 3.69 12.67
CA THR A 67 5.50 5.12 12.94
C THR A 67 4.37 5.33 13.94
N PHE A 68 3.49 4.34 14.14
CA PHE A 68 2.36 4.45 15.08
C PHE A 68 2.73 4.14 16.54
N SER A 69 3.71 3.25 16.76
CA SER A 69 4.04 2.74 18.10
C SER A 69 5.47 3.00 18.52
N ASP A 70 6.33 3.42 17.58
CA ASP A 70 7.77 3.58 17.76
C ASP A 70 8.48 2.28 18.21
N VAL A 71 7.86 1.13 17.93
CA VAL A 71 8.38 -0.20 18.24
C VAL A 71 8.98 -0.84 16.98
N PRO A 72 10.10 -1.58 17.08
CA PRO A 72 10.62 -2.39 15.99
C PRO A 72 9.57 -3.34 15.42
N ILE A 73 9.52 -3.48 14.10
CA ILE A 73 8.56 -4.36 13.43
C ILE A 73 9.19 -5.76 13.30
N PRO A 74 8.65 -6.79 13.98
CA PRO A 74 9.15 -8.17 13.85
C PRO A 74 8.59 -8.81 12.57
N ASN A 75 9.02 -8.33 11.40
CA ASN A 75 8.59 -8.87 10.10
C ASN A 75 9.80 -9.15 9.20
N LYS A 76 9.78 -10.27 8.48
CA LYS A 76 10.82 -10.64 7.50
C LYS A 76 11.01 -9.61 6.37
N LEU A 77 10.01 -8.76 6.15
CA LEU A 77 10.06 -7.63 5.22
C LEU A 77 10.87 -6.44 5.73
N THR A 78 11.33 -6.45 6.98
CA THR A 78 12.22 -5.42 7.50
C THR A 78 13.68 -5.72 7.14
N GLY A 79 14.46 -4.67 6.87
CA GLY A 79 15.90 -4.81 6.58
C GLY A 79 16.25 -5.26 5.16
N TYR A 80 15.28 -5.29 4.24
CA TYR A 80 15.59 -5.42 2.80
C TYR A 80 16.31 -4.18 2.27
N SER A 81 16.97 -4.31 1.12
CA SER A 81 17.65 -3.18 0.49
C SER A 81 16.63 -2.15 -0.03
N ILE A 82 17.01 -0.86 -0.02
CA ILE A 82 16.14 0.24 -0.47
C ILE A 82 15.47 0.00 -1.84
N PRO A 83 16.14 -0.55 -2.86
CA PRO A 83 15.52 -0.81 -4.17
C PRO A 83 14.30 -1.74 -4.10
N ILE A 84 14.26 -2.64 -3.11
CA ILE A 84 13.16 -3.59 -2.95
C ILE A 84 11.87 -2.86 -2.56
N TYR A 85 11.93 -1.92 -1.62
CA TYR A 85 10.74 -1.13 -1.25
C TYR A 85 10.28 -0.20 -2.38
N ALA A 86 11.23 0.36 -3.14
CA ALA A 86 10.92 1.13 -4.34
C ALA A 86 10.19 0.27 -5.40
N SER A 87 10.53 -1.02 -5.50
CA SER A 87 9.85 -1.96 -6.40
C SER A 87 8.43 -2.32 -5.94
N LEU A 88 8.12 -2.25 -4.64
CA LEU A 88 6.79 -2.56 -4.10
C LEU A 88 5.76 -1.43 -4.33
N SER A 89 6.19 -0.17 -4.31
CA SER A 89 5.27 0.98 -4.43
C SER A 89 4.38 0.94 -5.68
N PRO A 90 4.88 0.61 -6.90
CA PRO A 90 4.04 0.48 -8.09
C PRO A 90 2.95 -0.59 -7.97
N HIS A 91 3.15 -1.61 -7.14
CA HIS A 91 2.18 -2.70 -6.98
C HIS A 91 0.98 -2.33 -6.11
N ILE A 92 1.02 -1.23 -5.34
CA ILE A 92 -0.12 -0.79 -4.51
C ILE A 92 -1.37 -0.59 -5.37
N THR A 93 -1.23 0.05 -6.54
CA THR A 93 -2.35 0.26 -7.46
C THR A 93 -2.87 -1.05 -8.04
N SER A 94 -1.99 -1.97 -8.45
CA SER A 94 -2.39 -3.28 -8.97
C SER A 94 -3.07 -4.15 -7.93
N ILE A 95 -2.57 -4.13 -6.69
CA ILE A 95 -3.21 -4.82 -5.56
C ILE A 95 -4.62 -4.24 -5.34
N ALA A 96 -4.76 -2.91 -5.30
CA ALA A 96 -6.06 -2.26 -5.13
C ALA A 96 -7.04 -2.64 -6.26
N GLU A 97 -6.57 -2.70 -7.52
CA GLU A 97 -7.37 -3.14 -8.68
C GLU A 97 -7.86 -4.59 -8.52
N ALA A 98 -7.10 -5.47 -7.85
CA ALA A 98 -7.48 -6.86 -7.61
C ALA A 98 -8.41 -7.05 -6.40
N VAL A 99 -8.19 -6.31 -5.31
CA VAL A 99 -8.90 -6.57 -4.04
C VAL A 99 -10.11 -5.66 -3.81
N CYS A 100 -10.10 -4.45 -4.35
CA CYS A 100 -11.16 -3.46 -4.14
C CYS A 100 -12.15 -3.42 -5.32
N PRO A 101 -13.36 -2.86 -5.11
CA PRO A 101 -14.28 -2.53 -6.21
C PRO A 101 -13.64 -1.57 -7.23
N PRO A 102 -14.01 -1.65 -8.52
CA PRO A 102 -13.36 -0.85 -9.57
C PRO A 102 -13.35 0.67 -9.32
N GLU A 103 -14.45 1.24 -8.80
CA GLU A 103 -14.51 2.67 -8.51
C GLU A 103 -13.56 3.09 -7.39
N PHE A 104 -13.39 2.23 -6.38
CA PHE A 104 -12.44 2.46 -5.29
C PHE A 104 -11.00 2.39 -5.80
N ALA A 105 -10.68 1.38 -6.60
CA ALA A 105 -9.35 1.22 -7.21
C ALA A 105 -8.99 2.40 -8.14
N LYS A 106 -9.97 2.93 -8.89
CA LYS A 106 -9.80 4.18 -9.67
C LYS A 106 -9.42 5.36 -8.77
N GLY A 107 -10.03 5.47 -7.58
CA GLY A 107 -9.66 6.49 -6.59
C GLY A 107 -8.21 6.35 -6.13
N VAL A 108 -7.77 5.13 -5.81
CA VAL A 108 -6.38 4.84 -5.41
C VAL A 108 -5.41 5.25 -6.53
N LYS A 109 -5.72 4.88 -7.78
CA LYS A 109 -4.91 5.22 -8.97
C LYS A 109 -4.83 6.73 -9.22
N ARG A 110 -5.92 7.47 -8.98
CA ARG A 110 -5.91 8.94 -9.05
C ARG A 110 -4.95 9.53 -8.03
N MET A 111 -4.96 9.01 -6.80
CA MET A 111 -4.06 9.46 -5.73
C MET A 111 -2.60 9.17 -6.05
N ASP A 112 -2.28 7.95 -6.49
CA ASP A 112 -0.93 7.59 -6.94
C ASP A 112 -0.43 8.56 -8.02
N LYS A 113 -1.23 8.75 -9.08
CA LYS A 113 -0.88 9.69 -10.16
C LYS A 113 -0.66 11.11 -9.65
N ALA A 114 -1.51 11.61 -8.75
CA ALA A 114 -1.36 12.95 -8.18
C ALA A 114 -0.03 13.10 -7.40
N VAL A 115 0.36 12.07 -6.65
CA VAL A 115 1.65 12.02 -5.95
C VAL A 115 2.82 11.97 -6.94
N GLN A 116 2.77 11.11 -7.96
CA GLN A 116 3.82 11.05 -8.98
C GLN A 116 3.99 12.39 -9.72
N ASP A 117 2.87 13.03 -10.09
CA ASP A 117 2.89 14.34 -10.73
C ASP A 117 3.47 15.43 -9.81
N TYR A 118 3.18 15.38 -8.50
CA TYR A 118 3.76 16.28 -7.52
C TYR A 118 5.27 16.08 -7.40
N ILE A 119 5.73 14.84 -7.28
CA ILE A 119 7.14 14.48 -7.18
C ILE A 119 7.90 14.95 -8.43
N LYS A 120 7.35 14.70 -9.63
CA LYS A 120 7.92 15.15 -10.90
C LYS A 120 8.05 16.68 -10.98
N LYS A 121 7.07 17.42 -10.44
CA LYS A 121 7.11 18.89 -10.38
C LYS A 121 8.07 19.43 -9.32
N ASN A 122 8.43 18.62 -8.32
CA ASN A 122 9.27 19.05 -7.20
C ASN A 122 10.45 18.07 -6.96
N PRO A 123 11.42 17.98 -7.89
CA PRO A 123 12.49 16.98 -7.86
C PRO A 123 13.44 17.07 -6.65
N LYS A 124 13.42 18.20 -5.93
CA LYS A 124 14.19 18.39 -4.69
C LYS A 124 13.78 17.42 -3.57
N TRP A 125 12.59 16.84 -3.64
CA TRP A 125 12.09 15.87 -2.66
C TRP A 125 12.42 14.41 -3.01
N CYS A 126 13.11 14.15 -4.13
CA CYS A 126 13.58 12.80 -4.52
C CYS A 126 15.00 12.47 -4.03
N ARG A 127 15.70 13.43 -3.40
CA ARG A 127 17.10 13.27 -2.95
C ARG A 127 17.13 13.14 -1.43
N SER A 128 16.85 11.95 -0.92
CA SER A 128 17.07 11.58 0.48
C SER A 128 17.36 10.10 0.58
#